data_AF-A0A537GYJ9-F1
#
_entry.id   AF-A0A537GYJ9-F1
#
_cell.length_a   1.000
_cell.length_b   1.000
_cell.length_c   1.000
_cell.angle_alpha   90.00
_cell.angle_beta   90.00
_cell.angle_gamma   90.00
#
_symmetry.space_group_name_H-M   'P 1'
#
loop_
_entity.id
_entity.type
_entity.pdbx_description
1 polymer ?
#
loop_
_entity_poly.entity_id
_entity_poly.type
_entity_poly.pdbx_seq_one_letter_code
_entity_poly.pdbx_strand_id
1 'polypeptide(L)'
;MLDRALAGITKPGSTGERFELPIASVSVIGARTIVHNFADVANRLDRDPLQILKYLAKEMATAGSFEGGKGYFQGKFSRETINRLIGAYSN
;
A
#
# COMPACT_ATOMS: atom_id res chain seq x y z
N MET A 1 31.68 6.43 19.16
CA MET A 1 30.66 5.35 19.05
C MET A 1 29.33 6.00 18.77
N LEU A 2 28.82 5.90 17.53
CA LEU A 2 27.48 6.36 17.16
C LEU A 2 26.65 5.11 16.80
N ASP A 3 26.11 4.53 17.86
CA ASP A 3 25.01 3.58 17.80
C ASP A 3 23.76 4.34 17.34
N ARG A 4 23.29 4.04 16.13
CA ARG A 4 21.86 4.02 15.77
C ARG A 4 21.67 3.62 14.30
N ALA A 5 21.54 2.31 14.11
CA ALA A 5 20.38 1.69 13.48
C ALA A 5 19.68 2.49 12.35
N LEU A 6 20.39 2.73 11.25
CA LEU A 6 19.78 3.02 9.93
C LEU A 6 19.61 1.73 9.10
N ALA A 7 19.31 0.61 9.78
CA ALA A 7 18.96 -0.66 9.16
C ALA A 7 17.45 -0.68 8.89
N GLY A 8 17.02 -0.07 7.80
CA GLY A 8 15.60 -0.08 7.42
C GLY A 8 15.26 0.63 6.12
N ILE A 9 16.26 1.08 5.35
CA ILE A 9 16.05 1.50 3.97
C ILE A 9 15.99 0.26 3.08
N THR A 10 14.83 -0.40 3.10
CA THR A 10 14.43 -1.32 2.03
C THR A 10 14.58 -0.58 0.72
N LYS A 11 15.62 -0.92 -0.05
CA LYS A 11 15.70 -0.58 -1.47
C LYS A 11 14.62 -1.40 -2.20
N PRO A 12 13.75 -0.75 -2.98
CA PRO A 12 13.46 -1.23 -4.32
C PRO A 12 14.19 -0.23 -5.26
N GLY A 13 15.14 -0.60 -6.13
CA GLY A 13 15.07 -1.74 -7.03
C GLY A 13 14.00 -1.45 -8.09
N SER A 14 14.08 -0.33 -8.83
CA SER A 14 14.30 -0.33 -10.28
C SER A 14 13.67 -1.52 -11.01
N THR A 15 12.66 -1.25 -11.85
CA THR A 15 12.73 -1.44 -13.32
C THR A 15 11.42 -0.94 -13.94
N GLY A 16 11.54 0.01 -14.89
CA GLY A 16 10.43 0.58 -15.62
C GLY A 16 9.85 -0.39 -16.64
N GLU A 17 8.92 -1.23 -16.21
CA GLU A 17 8.03 -1.96 -17.11
C GLU A 17 6.60 -1.57 -16.78
N ARG A 18 5.79 -1.38 -17.82
CA ARG A 18 4.41 -0.91 -17.76
C ARG A 18 3.51 -1.96 -17.08
N PHE A 19 3.68 -2.13 -15.78
CA PHE A 19 2.80 -2.93 -14.96
C PHE A 19 1.43 -2.24 -14.97
N GLU A 20 0.46 -2.87 -15.61
CA GLU A 20 -0.95 -2.48 -15.52
C GLU A 20 -1.36 -2.54 -14.05
N LEU A 21 -1.29 -1.39 -13.36
CA LEU A 21 -1.68 -1.25 -11.97
C LEU A 21 -3.08 -1.85 -11.79
N PRO A 22 -3.21 -2.94 -11.01
CA PRO A 22 -4.52 -3.53 -10.81
C PRO A 22 -5.43 -2.48 -10.19
N ILE A 23 -6.62 -2.32 -10.78
CA ILE A 23 -7.59 -1.36 -10.29
C ILE A 23 -8.02 -1.80 -8.90
N ALA A 24 -7.49 -1.15 -7.86
CA ALA A 24 -7.89 -1.43 -6.50
C ALA A 24 -9.37 -1.07 -6.33
N SER A 25 -10.18 -2.04 -5.92
CA SER A 25 -11.58 -1.80 -5.59
C SER A 25 -11.65 -1.11 -4.23
N VAL A 26 -11.80 0.21 -4.25
CA VAL A 26 -11.79 1.08 -3.06
C VAL A 26 -13.18 1.66 -2.83
N SER A 27 -13.64 1.60 -1.59
CA SER A 27 -14.88 2.20 -1.11
C SER A 27 -14.60 3.12 0.08
N VAL A 28 -14.95 4.39 -0.05
CA VAL A 28 -14.83 5.38 1.04
C VAL A 28 -16.15 5.46 1.78
N ILE A 29 -16.15 5.13 3.07
CA ILE A 29 -17.35 5.12 3.92
C ILE A 29 -17.11 6.07 5.09
N GLY A 30 -17.75 7.24 5.07
CA GLY A 30 -17.57 8.26 6.10
C GLY A 30 -16.13 8.77 6.14
N ALA A 31 -15.41 8.50 7.23
CA ALA A 31 -14.01 8.87 7.43
C ALA A 31 -13.05 7.67 7.37
N ARG A 32 -13.43 6.56 6.73
CA ARG A 32 -12.56 5.40 6.49
C ARG A 32 -12.61 4.97 5.03
N THR A 33 -11.54 4.35 4.58
CA THR A 33 -11.39 3.81 3.24
C THR A 33 -11.20 2.31 3.31
N ILE A 34 -11.97 1.56 2.52
CA ILE A 34 -11.95 0.10 2.49
C ILE A 34 -11.54 -0.36 1.09
N VAL A 35 -10.49 -1.16 1.02
CA VAL A 35 -9.99 -1.77 -0.20
C VAL A 35 -10.44 -3.23 -0.20
N HIS A 36 -11.42 -3.56 -1.04
CA HIS A 36 -12.01 -4.90 -1.09
C HIS A 36 -11.07 -5.94 -1.71
N ASN A 37 -10.26 -5.52 -2.68
CA ASN A 37 -9.38 -6.39 -3.45
C ASN A 37 -7.91 -6.26 -3.02
N PHE A 38 -7.65 -5.99 -1.74
CA PHE A 38 -6.30 -5.68 -1.27
C PHE A 38 -5.36 -6.88 -1.39
N ALA A 39 -5.86 -8.09 -1.08
CA ALA A 39 -5.08 -9.32 -1.22
C ALA A 39 -4.71 -9.64 -2.67
N ASP A 40 -5.63 -9.46 -3.61
CA ASP A 40 -5.36 -9.70 -5.05
C ASP A 40 -4.37 -8.69 -5.60
N VAL A 41 -4.48 -7.41 -5.20
CA VAL A 41 -3.50 -6.39 -5.57
C VAL A 41 -2.12 -6.77 -5.03
N ALA A 42 -2.00 -7.15 -3.76
CA ALA A 42 -0.74 -7.62 -3.19
C ALA A 42 -0.16 -8.84 -3.93
N ASN A 43 -1.02 -9.82 -4.24
CA ASN A 43 -0.65 -11.02 -4.97
C ASN A 43 -0.15 -10.71 -6.40
N ARG A 44 -0.79 -9.77 -7.10
CA ARG A 44 -0.34 -9.33 -8.44
C ARG A 44 0.98 -8.56 -8.43
N LEU A 45 1.29 -7.87 -7.33
CA LEU A 45 2.61 -7.25 -7.14
C LEU A 45 3.68 -8.27 -6.70
N ASP A 46 3.32 -9.55 -6.53
CA ASP A 46 4.20 -10.58 -5.95
C ASP A 46 4.80 -10.12 -4.60
N ARG A 47 3.94 -9.54 -3.76
CA ARG A 47 4.33 -8.92 -2.49
C ARG A 47 3.36 -9.24 -1.37
N ASP A 48 3.89 -9.22 -0.16
CA ASP A 48 3.11 -9.51 1.03
C ASP A 48 2.14 -8.35 1.35
N PRO A 49 0.83 -8.61 1.56
CA PRO A 49 -0.15 -7.57 1.85
C PRO A 49 0.20 -6.79 3.11
N LEU A 50 0.82 -7.40 4.12
CA LEU A 50 1.22 -6.71 5.34
C LEU A 50 2.32 -5.66 5.09
N GLN A 51 3.23 -5.91 4.15
CA GLN A 51 4.28 -4.96 3.78
C GLN A 51 3.68 -3.75 3.04
N ILE A 52 2.80 -4.00 2.08
CA ILE A 52 2.09 -2.95 1.34
C ILE A 52 1.22 -2.13 2.30
N LEU A 53 0.52 -2.78 3.22
CA LEU A 53 -0.29 -2.13 4.25
C LEU A 53 0.56 -1.18 5.11
N LYS A 54 1.72 -1.64 5.58
CA LYS A 54 2.65 -0.81 6.37
C LYS A 54 3.18 0.38 5.57
N TYR A 55 3.52 0.19 4.30
CA TYR A 55 3.97 1.26 3.42
C TYR A 55 2.87 2.31 3.20
N LEU A 56 1.68 1.85 2.82
CA LEU A 56 0.49 2.68 2.62
C LEU A 56 0.11 3.45 3.90
N ALA A 57 0.09 2.77 5.05
CA ALA A 57 -0.17 3.39 6.35
C ALA A 57 0.84 4.51 6.66
N LYS A 58 2.12 4.29 6.36
CA LYS A 58 3.19 5.26 6.55
C LYS A 58 3.07 6.47 5.61
N GLU A 59 2.83 6.25 4.32
CA GLU A 59 2.67 7.30 3.31
C GLU A 59 1.40 8.14 3.54
N MET A 60 0.31 7.49 3.91
CA MET A 60 -0.98 8.15 4.18
C MET A 60 -1.08 8.74 5.58
N ALA A 61 0.01 8.67 6.38
CA ALA A 61 0.05 9.08 7.77
C ALA A 61 -1.16 8.58 8.58
N THR A 62 -1.56 7.33 8.33
CA THR A 62 -2.79 6.77 8.87
C THR A 62 -2.64 5.35 9.38
N ALA A 63 -3.54 4.93 10.25
CA ALA A 63 -3.69 3.54 10.64
C ALA A 63 -4.37 2.74 9.52
N GLY A 64 -3.67 1.70 9.06
CA GLY A 64 -4.21 0.67 8.17
C GLY A 64 -4.31 -0.68 8.89
N SER A 65 -5.35 -1.44 8.62
CA SER A 65 -5.51 -2.83 9.08
C SER A 65 -5.90 -3.71 7.91
N PHE A 66 -5.39 -4.94 7.83
CA PHE A 66 -5.76 -5.91 6.81
C PHE A 66 -6.51 -7.05 7.47
N GLU A 67 -7.75 -7.29 7.04
CA GLU A 67 -8.60 -8.35 7.60
C GLU A 67 -9.48 -8.96 6.50
N GLY A 68 -9.53 -10.30 6.43
CA GLY A 68 -10.41 -11.02 5.51
C GLY A 68 -10.16 -10.71 4.03
N GLY A 69 -8.92 -10.43 3.64
CA GLY A 69 -8.57 -10.05 2.26
C GLY A 69 -8.81 -8.58 1.92
N LYS A 70 -9.36 -7.79 2.86
CA LYS A 70 -9.68 -6.38 2.69
C LYS A 70 -8.72 -5.50 3.50
N GLY A 71 -8.32 -4.38 2.90
CA GLY A 71 -7.53 -3.35 3.57
C GLY A 71 -8.42 -2.24 4.11
N TYR A 72 -8.39 -1.98 5.40
CA TYR A 72 -9.09 -0.89 6.06
C TYR A 72 -8.08 0.22 6.36
N PHE A 73 -8.40 1.45 6.00
CA PHE A 73 -7.58 2.63 6.27
C PHE A 73 -8.43 3.70 6.94
N GLN A 74 -7.91 4.34 7.98
CA GLN A 74 -8.57 5.50 8.57
C GLN A 74 -8.31 6.73 7.70
N GLY A 75 -9.33 7.47 7.30
CA GLY A 75 -9.21 8.61 6.39
C GLY A 75 -9.95 8.39 5.07
N LYS A 76 -10.03 9.47 4.30
CA LYS A 76 -10.69 9.51 2.99
C LYS A 76 -9.62 9.46 1.91
N PHE A 77 -9.41 8.29 1.33
CA PHE A 77 -8.47 8.10 0.24
C PHE A 77 -9.23 7.68 -1.01
N SER A 78 -9.06 8.46 -2.05
CA SER A 78 -9.59 8.09 -3.35
C SER A 78 -8.83 6.89 -3.90
N ARG A 79 -9.52 6.10 -4.73
CA ARG A 79 -8.91 4.99 -5.50
C ARG A 79 -7.64 5.43 -6.24
N GLU A 80 -7.63 6.65 -6.76
CA GLU A 80 -6.51 7.23 -7.50
C GLU A 80 -5.28 7.42 -6.62
N THR A 81 -5.47 7.89 -5.38
CA THR A 81 -4.38 8.07 -4.41
C THR A 81 -3.77 6.72 -4.06
N ILE A 82 -4.59 5.72 -3.75
CA ILE A 82 -4.11 4.38 -3.41
C ILE A 82 -3.38 3.75 -4.61
N ASN A 83 -3.96 3.80 -5.80
CA ASN A 83 -3.32 3.29 -7.01
C ASN A 83 -1.98 4.00 -7.30
N ARG A 84 -1.92 5.32 -7.07
CA ARG A 84 -0.69 6.10 -7.23
C ARG A 84 0.39 5.67 -6.24
N LEU A 85 0.04 5.46 -4.98
CA LEU A 85 0.98 4.99 -3.95
C LEU A 85 1.50 3.57 -4.25
N ILE A 86 0.61 2.69 -4.71
CA ILE A 86 0.99 1.33 -5.15
C ILE A 86 1.91 1.40 -6.38
N GLY A 87 1.64 2.30 -7.31
CA GLY A 87 2.52 2.58 -8.44
C GLY A 87 3.87 3.13 -8.03
N ALA A 88 3.92 4.04 -7.06
CA ALA A 88 5.16 4.59 -6.50
C ALA A 88 5.97 3.52 -5.76
N TYR A 89 5.31 2.57 -5.09
CA TYR A 89 5.99 1.46 -4.41
C TYR A 89 6.68 0.49 -5.38
N SER A 90 6.12 0.32 -6.58
CA SER A 90 6.64 -0.58 -7.61
C SER A 90 7.81 0.00 -8.43
N ASN A 91 8.12 1.29 -8.29
CA ASN A 91 9.06 2.02 -9.15
C ASN A 91 10.35 2.42 -8.42
#